data_AF-A0A9N9JA58-F1
#
_entry.id   AF-A0A9N9JA58-F1
#
_cell.length_a   1.000
_cell.length_b   1.000
_cell.length_c   1.000
_cell.angle_alpha   90.00
_cell.angle_beta   90.00
_cell.angle_gamma   90.00
#
_symmetry.space_group_name_H-M   'P 1'
#
loop_
_entity.id
_entity.type
_entity.pdbx_description
1 polymer ?
#
loop_
_entity_poly.entity_id
_entity_poly.type
_entity_poly.pdbx_seq_one_letter_code
_entity_poly.pdbx_strand_id
1 'polypeptide(L)'
;NGQIDTTFTYVPVHLEYIISEILKNSCRATVEYTQKIGRVEFPHVTVTISKGKNFIGIRVRDQGGGVPAKDLPSIFDYSYTTVPQDDIGGGSCNTKENIFAGVSKMAMQSGLGGPIAGLGYGLPLARIYAKYFGGSMDLISLHGYGCDVFLKLKQIDESLDDLQI
;
A
#
# COMPACT_ATOMS: atom_id res chain seq x y z
N ASN A 1 7.26 16.67 2.49
CA ASN A 1 8.59 16.99 3.08
C ASN A 1 9.71 16.41 2.22
N GLY A 2 10.92 16.95 2.32
CA GLY A 2 12.09 16.43 1.60
C GLY A 2 12.29 17.06 0.22
N GLN A 3 12.97 16.34 -0.67
CA GLN A 3 13.37 16.82 -2.00
C GLN A 3 12.26 16.61 -3.03
N ILE A 4 11.25 17.49 -3.03
CA ILE A 4 10.02 17.37 -3.83
C ILE A 4 10.21 17.60 -5.33
N ASP A 5 11.22 18.38 -5.72
CA ASP A 5 11.53 18.67 -7.14
C ASP A 5 12.51 17.65 -7.75
N THR A 6 12.61 16.47 -7.14
CA THR A 6 13.51 15.40 -7.59
C THR A 6 12.97 14.72 -8.85
N THR A 7 13.78 14.73 -9.90
CA THR A 7 13.58 13.88 -11.08
C THR A 7 14.48 12.66 -11.03
N PHE A 8 13.98 11.52 -11.50
CA PHE A 8 14.72 10.27 -11.64
C PHE A 8 14.13 9.36 -12.70
N THR A 9 14.97 8.49 -13.26
CA THR A 9 14.55 7.51 -14.26
C THR A 9 13.98 6.29 -13.57
N TYR A 10 12.68 6.04 -13.79
CA TYR A 10 11.96 4.87 -13.32
C TYR A 10 10.79 4.56 -14.24
N VAL A 11 10.23 3.35 -14.16
CA VAL A 11 9.04 2.99 -14.93
C VAL A 11 7.80 3.60 -14.26
N PRO A 12 7.09 4.56 -14.91
CA PRO A 12 6.02 5.31 -14.26
C PRO A 12 4.88 4.42 -13.74
N VAL A 13 4.48 3.42 -14.51
CA VAL A 13 3.37 2.50 -14.17
C VAL A 13 3.65 1.73 -12.87
N HIS A 14 4.88 1.27 -12.66
CA HIS A 14 5.25 0.55 -11.43
C HIS A 14 5.26 1.48 -10.22
N LEU A 15 5.81 2.70 -10.37
CA LEU A 15 5.81 3.69 -9.31
C LEU A 15 4.39 4.10 -8.92
N GLU A 16 3.54 4.38 -9.90
CA GLU A 16 2.15 4.75 -9.70
C GLU A 16 1.39 3.67 -8.93
N TYR A 17 1.58 2.40 -9.30
CA TYR A 17 0.96 1.28 -8.58
C TYR A 17 1.42 1.22 -7.12
N ILE A 18 2.74 1.20 -6.88
CA ILE A 18 3.31 1.08 -5.54
C ILE A 18 2.79 2.21 -4.63
N ILE A 19 2.89 3.46 -5.11
CA ILE A 19 2.48 4.63 -4.34
C ILE A 19 0.98 4.63 -4.09
N SER A 20 0.16 4.30 -5.09
CA SER A 20 -1.30 4.25 -4.94
C SER A 20 -1.74 3.19 -3.93
N GLU A 21 -1.13 1.99 -3.93
CA GLU A 21 -1.44 0.96 -2.94
C GLU A 21 -1.07 1.40 -1.52
N ILE A 22 0.13 1.94 -1.32
CA ILE A 22 0.59 2.41 0.00
C ILE A 22 -0.30 3.55 0.51
N LEU A 23 -0.64 4.52 -0.35
CA LEU A 23 -1.45 5.67 0.04
C LEU A 23 -2.90 5.26 0.34
N LYS A 24 -3.51 4.40 -0.47
CA LYS A 24 -4.86 3.87 -0.18
C LYS A 24 -4.91 3.19 1.19
N ASN A 25 -3.93 2.34 1.49
CA ASN A 25 -3.86 1.65 2.78
C ASN A 25 -3.66 2.63 3.94
N SER A 26 -2.73 3.57 3.79
CA SER A 26 -2.41 4.61 4.79
C SER A 26 -3.63 5.49 5.12
N CYS A 27 -4.34 5.94 4.09
CA CYS A 27 -5.54 6.77 4.25
C CYS A 27 -6.68 5.98 4.88
N ARG A 28 -6.92 4.74 4.43
CA ARG A 28 -7.94 3.85 5.00
C ARG A 28 -7.71 3.62 6.49
N ALA A 29 -6.49 3.20 6.86
CA ALA A 29 -6.13 2.96 8.25
C ALA A 29 -6.31 4.22 9.11
N THR A 30 -5.92 5.39 8.58
CA THR A 30 -6.09 6.67 9.26
C THR A 30 -7.56 7.00 9.52
N VAL A 31 -8.42 6.85 8.52
CA VAL A 31 -9.86 7.14 8.66
C VAL A 31 -10.52 6.17 9.64
N GLU A 32 -10.30 4.86 9.48
CA GLU A 32 -10.88 3.82 10.34
C GLU A 32 -10.42 4.00 11.80
N TYR A 33 -9.13 4.28 12.02
CA TYR A 33 -8.61 4.50 13.36
C TYR A 33 -9.15 5.79 14.00
N THR A 34 -9.20 6.90 13.26
CA THR A 34 -9.73 8.19 13.73
C THR A 34 -11.20 8.06 14.16
N GLN A 35 -12.00 7.35 13.37
CA GLN A 35 -13.41 7.04 13.70
C GLN A 35 -13.51 6.16 14.94
N LYS A 36 -12.69 5.12 15.06
CA LYS A 36 -12.67 4.20 16.20
C LYS A 36 -12.35 4.90 17.52
N ILE A 37 -11.42 5.87 17.52
CA ILE A 37 -11.05 6.64 18.72
C ILE A 37 -11.93 7.88 18.96
N GLY A 38 -12.89 8.17 18.06
CA GLY A 38 -13.79 9.33 18.18
C GLY A 38 -13.09 10.69 18.00
N ARG A 39 -12.00 10.76 17.22
CA ARG A 39 -11.28 12.01 16.96
C ARG A 39 -12.01 12.82 15.89
N VAL A 40 -12.14 14.13 16.10
CA VAL A 40 -12.88 15.05 15.21
C VAL A 40 -12.11 15.37 13.92
N GLU A 41 -10.78 15.40 14.00
CA GLU A 41 -9.90 15.75 12.89
C GLU A 41 -9.13 14.54 12.37
N PHE A 42 -9.08 14.38 11.05
CA PHE A 42 -8.31 13.34 10.38
C PHE A 42 -6.85 13.77 10.22
N PRO A 43 -5.87 13.06 10.81
CA PRO A 43 -4.48 13.42 10.66
C PRO A 43 -4.00 13.18 9.21
N HIS A 44 -3.07 14.02 8.75
CA HIS A 44 -2.56 13.95 7.37
C HIS A 44 -1.50 12.85 7.22
N VAL A 45 -1.66 12.03 6.16
CA VAL A 45 -0.60 11.12 5.70
C VAL A 45 0.58 11.95 5.19
N THR A 46 1.76 11.74 5.78
CA THR A 46 2.95 12.52 5.46
C THR A 46 3.89 11.74 4.56
N VAL A 47 4.18 12.28 3.37
CA VAL A 47 5.18 11.73 2.45
C VAL A 47 6.49 12.52 2.55
N THR A 48 7.60 11.80 2.68
CA THR A 48 8.96 12.34 2.66
C THR A 48 9.74 11.72 1.52
N ILE A 49 10.33 12.56 0.64
CA ILE A 49 11.11 12.11 -0.50
C ILE A 49 12.59 12.46 -0.28
N SER A 50 13.47 11.54 -0.60
CA SER A 50 14.93 11.70 -0.54
C SER A 50 15.57 11.10 -1.78
N LYS A 51 16.50 11.82 -2.38
CA LYS A 51 17.31 11.42 -3.53
C LYS A 51 18.74 11.17 -3.07
N GLY A 52 19.16 9.92 -3.14
CA GLY A 52 20.57 9.55 -3.09
C GLY A 52 21.18 9.50 -4.49
N LYS A 53 22.46 9.07 -4.57
CA LYS A 53 23.18 8.93 -5.84
C LYS A 53 22.49 7.92 -6.76
N ASN A 54 22.23 6.71 -6.26
CA ASN A 54 21.73 5.58 -7.06
C ASN A 54 20.31 5.14 -6.64
N PHE A 55 19.81 5.68 -5.53
CA PHE A 55 18.55 5.27 -4.93
C PHE A 55 17.69 6.48 -4.59
N ILE A 56 16.39 6.29 -4.66
CA ILE A 56 15.39 7.20 -4.10
C ILE A 56 14.68 6.54 -2.94
N GLY A 57 14.67 7.23 -1.81
CA GLY A 57 13.93 6.86 -0.62
C GLY A 57 12.63 7.65 -0.55
N ILE A 58 11.51 6.95 -0.50
CA ILE A 58 10.18 7.51 -0.23
C ILE A 58 9.71 6.93 1.09
N ARG A 59 9.38 7.79 2.05
CA ARG A 59 8.78 7.39 3.31
C ARG A 59 7.35 7.90 3.38
N VAL A 60 6.40 7.00 3.58
CA VAL A 60 4.99 7.32 3.83
C VAL A 60 4.70 7.05 5.30
N ARG A 61 4.15 8.03 6.00
CA ARG A 61 3.79 7.92 7.42
C ARG A 61 2.32 8.20 7.61
N ASP A 62 1.64 7.30 8.31
CA ASP A 62 0.24 7.45 8.69
C ASP A 62 0.07 7.52 10.22
N GLN A 63 -1.14 7.86 10.66
CA GLN A 63 -1.58 7.75 12.06
C GLN A 63 -2.78 6.81 12.13
N GLY A 64 -2.68 5.66 11.47
CA GLY A 64 -3.74 4.66 11.36
C GLY A 64 -3.82 3.66 12.51
N GLY A 65 -3.23 3.95 13.66
CA GLY A 65 -3.26 3.08 14.85
C GLY A 65 -2.30 1.89 14.82
N GLY A 66 -1.65 1.64 13.68
CA GLY A 66 -0.63 0.61 13.54
C GLY A 66 -1.17 -0.83 13.56
N VAL A 67 -0.26 -1.78 13.32
CA VAL A 67 -0.46 -3.22 13.28
C VAL A 67 0.24 -3.82 14.50
N PRO A 68 -0.42 -4.70 15.27
CA PRO A 68 0.21 -5.36 16.41
C PRO A 68 1.34 -6.28 15.94
N ALA A 69 2.37 -6.45 16.76
CA ALA A 69 3.59 -7.19 16.39
C ALA A 69 3.33 -8.66 16.01
N LYS A 70 2.26 -9.26 16.52
CA LYS A 70 1.82 -10.62 16.17
C LYS A 70 1.35 -10.76 14.71
N ASP A 71 0.78 -9.71 14.13
CA ASP A 71 0.16 -9.75 12.80
C ASP A 71 1.11 -9.17 11.74
N LEU A 72 2.19 -8.48 12.16
CA LEU A 72 3.20 -7.88 11.30
C LEU A 72 3.84 -8.83 10.28
N PRO A 73 4.18 -10.09 10.61
CA PRO A 73 4.74 -11.02 9.63
C PRO A 73 3.73 -11.34 8.51
N SER A 74 2.46 -11.45 8.87
CA SER A 74 1.38 -11.89 7.98
C SER A 74 0.87 -10.81 7.04
N ILE A 75 1.18 -9.53 7.27
CA ILE A 75 0.75 -8.44 6.37
C ILE A 75 1.34 -8.54 4.96
N PHE A 76 2.44 -9.28 4.81
CA PHE A 76 3.09 -9.53 3.54
C PHE A 76 2.74 -10.89 2.94
N ASP A 77 1.96 -11.71 3.65
CA ASP A 77 1.46 -12.97 3.11
C ASP A 77 0.40 -12.66 2.05
N TYR A 78 0.44 -13.43 0.97
CA TYR A 78 -0.58 -13.38 -0.07
C TYR A 78 -1.95 -13.70 0.54
N SER A 79 -2.98 -12.94 0.14
CA SER A 79 -4.37 -13.07 0.61
C SER A 79 -4.65 -12.56 2.03
N TYR A 80 -3.68 -11.93 2.73
CA TYR A 80 -3.96 -11.27 4.01
C TYR A 80 -4.75 -9.97 3.78
N THR A 81 -6.02 -9.95 4.20
CA THR A 81 -6.87 -8.76 4.15
C THR A 81 -7.40 -8.43 5.53
N THR A 82 -7.36 -7.14 5.89
CA THR A 82 -7.99 -6.61 7.12
C THR A 82 -9.48 -6.33 6.93
N VAL A 83 -10.03 -6.64 5.75
CA VAL A 83 -11.47 -6.58 5.49
C VAL A 83 -12.07 -7.92 5.94
N PRO A 84 -13.11 -7.93 6.79
CA PRO A 84 -13.83 -9.17 7.07
C PRO A 84 -14.33 -9.79 5.76
N GLN A 85 -13.89 -11.01 5.47
CA GLN A 85 -14.56 -11.86 4.49
C GLN A 85 -15.83 -12.33 5.17
N ASP A 86 -16.98 -11.77 4.80
CA ASP A 86 -18.23 -12.48 5.03
C ASP A 86 -18.10 -13.82 4.29
N ASP A 87 -18.15 -14.91 5.04
CA ASP A 87 -18.09 -16.27 4.53
C ASP A 87 -19.04 -16.40 3.34
N ILE A 88 -18.50 -16.81 2.19
CA ILE A 88 -19.29 -17.15 1.01
C ILE A 88 -19.88 -18.54 1.26
N GLY A 89 -20.80 -18.63 2.22
CA GLY A 89 -21.70 -19.74 2.46
C GLY A 89 -23.13 -19.19 2.39
N GLY A 90 -23.88 -19.59 1.37
CA GLY A 90 -25.12 -18.91 0.95
C GLY A 90 -26.16 -18.67 2.04
N GLY A 91 -26.80 -17.50 1.97
CA GLY A 91 -28.02 -17.21 2.73
C GLY A 91 -28.28 -15.72 2.95
N SER A 92 -29.25 -15.19 2.20
CA SER A 92 -30.25 -14.20 2.62
C SER A 92 -29.86 -12.91 3.38
N CYS A 93 -30.16 -11.80 2.70
CA CYS A 93 -30.76 -10.52 3.16
C CYS A 93 -29.99 -9.46 3.98
N ASN A 94 -30.09 -8.23 3.44
CA ASN A 94 -30.18 -6.92 4.10
C ASN A 94 -29.09 -6.51 5.10
N THR A 95 -28.12 -5.69 4.67
CA THR A 95 -27.71 -4.43 5.34
C THR A 95 -26.78 -3.65 4.37
N LYS A 96 -26.87 -2.32 4.39
CA LYS A 96 -26.25 -1.37 3.44
C LYS A 96 -24.74 -1.17 3.65
N GLU A 97 -23.94 -2.22 3.68
CA GLU A 97 -22.47 -2.11 3.72
C GLU A 97 -21.88 -3.19 2.80
N ASN A 98 -20.81 -2.91 2.06
CA ASN A 98 -20.10 -3.80 1.11
C ASN A 98 -20.44 -3.71 -0.40
N ILE A 99 -20.97 -2.57 -0.87
CA ILE A 99 -21.07 -2.29 -2.32
C ILE A 99 -19.67 -2.27 -2.97
N PHE A 100 -18.65 -1.74 -2.29
CA PHE A 100 -17.29 -1.63 -2.84
C PHE A 100 -16.61 -2.99 -3.08
N ALA A 101 -16.78 -3.94 -2.14
CA ALA A 101 -16.27 -5.31 -2.30
C ALA A 101 -17.04 -6.09 -3.38
N GLY A 102 -18.36 -5.91 -3.47
CA GLY A 102 -19.19 -6.51 -4.51
C GLY A 102 -18.84 -6.03 -5.92
N VAL A 103 -18.65 -4.72 -6.11
CA VAL A 103 -18.26 -4.12 -7.39
C VAL A 103 -16.85 -4.54 -7.80
N SER A 104 -15.93 -4.66 -6.85
CA SER A 104 -14.54 -5.11 -7.11
C SER A 104 -14.46 -6.58 -7.51
N LYS A 105 -15.30 -7.44 -6.91
CA LYS A 105 -15.42 -8.87 -7.27
C LYS A 105 -16.04 -9.06 -8.67
N MET A 106 -17.06 -8.28 -9.02
CA MET A 106 -17.61 -8.27 -10.38
C MET A 106 -16.62 -7.75 -11.43
N ALA A 107 -15.84 -6.72 -11.11
CA ALA A 107 -14.85 -6.16 -12.04
C ALA A 107 -13.66 -7.11 -12.32
N MET A 108 -13.28 -7.95 -11.36
CA MET A 108 -12.33 -9.06 -11.57
C MET A 108 -12.92 -10.18 -12.44
N GLN A 109 -14.18 -10.58 -12.21
CA GLN A 109 -14.86 -11.58 -13.05
C GLN A 109 -15.08 -11.12 -14.49
N SER A 110 -15.23 -9.82 -14.71
CA SER A 110 -15.41 -9.24 -16.05
C SER A 110 -14.08 -8.92 -16.76
N GLY A 111 -12.92 -9.30 -16.20
CA GLY A 111 -11.61 -9.03 -16.81
C GLY A 111 -11.23 -7.54 -16.90
N LEU A 112 -11.97 -6.67 -16.22
CA LEU A 112 -11.88 -5.21 -16.33
C LEU A 112 -10.89 -4.58 -15.34
N GLY A 113 -10.03 -5.38 -14.69
CA GLY A 113 -8.97 -4.84 -13.82
C GLY A 113 -9.50 -3.91 -12.73
N GLY A 114 -10.62 -4.30 -12.10
CA GLY A 114 -11.20 -3.52 -11.01
C GLY A 114 -10.23 -3.28 -9.85
N PRO A 115 -10.46 -2.26 -9.00
CA PRO A 115 -9.55 -1.94 -7.92
C PRO A 115 -9.35 -3.15 -7.00
N ILE A 116 -8.13 -3.66 -6.93
CA ILE A 116 -7.71 -4.87 -6.16
C ILE A 116 -7.77 -4.61 -4.63
N ALA A 117 -8.29 -3.46 -4.22
CA ALA A 117 -8.47 -3.10 -2.82
C ALA A 117 -9.44 -4.07 -2.13
N GLY A 118 -8.95 -4.80 -1.12
CA GLY A 118 -9.76 -5.72 -0.30
C GLY A 118 -9.46 -7.21 -0.49
N LEU A 119 -8.67 -7.60 -1.50
CA LEU A 119 -8.30 -9.01 -1.74
C LEU A 119 -7.00 -9.46 -1.05
N GLY A 120 -6.28 -8.53 -0.39
CA GLY A 120 -5.02 -8.85 0.31
C GLY A 120 -3.80 -9.04 -0.59
N TYR A 121 -3.86 -8.60 -1.86
CA TYR A 121 -2.75 -8.72 -2.81
C TYR A 121 -1.95 -7.42 -3.02
N GLY A 122 -2.47 -6.28 -2.58
CA GLY A 122 -1.90 -4.96 -2.88
C GLY A 122 -0.48 -4.77 -2.34
N LEU A 123 -0.31 -4.94 -1.02
CA LEU A 123 0.97 -4.71 -0.35
C LEU A 123 2.05 -5.75 -0.77
N PRO A 124 1.75 -7.07 -0.86
CA PRO A 124 2.72 -8.03 -1.39
C PRO A 124 3.14 -7.73 -2.84
N LEU A 125 2.21 -7.32 -3.71
CA LEU A 125 2.52 -7.01 -5.11
C LEU A 125 3.34 -5.71 -5.23
N ALA A 126 3.01 -4.68 -4.45
CA ALA A 126 3.81 -3.46 -4.36
C ALA A 126 5.26 -3.76 -3.92
N ARG A 127 5.44 -4.70 -2.97
CA ARG A 127 6.77 -5.16 -2.54
C ARG A 127 7.55 -5.82 -3.67
N ILE A 128 6.88 -6.60 -4.52
CA ILE A 128 7.52 -7.26 -5.67
C ILE A 128 7.92 -6.24 -6.72
N TYR A 129 7.05 -5.29 -7.06
CA TYR A 129 7.40 -4.23 -8.01
C TYR A 129 8.57 -3.36 -7.52
N ALA A 130 8.65 -3.10 -6.21
CA ALA A 130 9.81 -2.40 -5.64
C ALA A 130 11.10 -3.23 -5.76
N LYS A 131 11.02 -4.55 -5.50
CA LYS A 131 12.18 -5.46 -5.56
C LYS A 131 12.64 -5.78 -6.98
N TYR A 132 11.73 -5.72 -7.97
CA TYR A 132 12.02 -6.11 -9.36
C TYR A 132 13.22 -5.34 -9.94
N PHE A 133 13.32 -4.03 -9.68
CA PHE A 133 14.45 -3.19 -10.12
C PHE A 133 15.57 -3.07 -9.07
N GLY A 134 15.67 -4.00 -8.11
CA GLY A 134 16.69 -3.97 -7.06
C GLY A 134 16.41 -2.95 -5.95
N GLY A 135 15.16 -2.54 -5.78
CA GLY A 135 14.68 -1.75 -4.66
C GLY A 135 14.30 -2.60 -3.44
N SER A 136 13.70 -1.95 -2.45
CA SER A 136 13.14 -2.61 -1.25
C SER A 136 11.94 -1.83 -0.72
N MET A 137 11.05 -2.53 -0.02
CA MET A 137 9.91 -1.94 0.66
C MET A 137 9.78 -2.59 2.03
N ASP A 138 9.88 -1.78 3.06
CA ASP A 138 9.83 -2.18 4.47
C ASP A 138 8.72 -1.41 5.19
N LEU A 139 8.04 -2.08 6.12
CA LEU A 139 6.99 -1.50 6.93
C LEU A 139 7.40 -1.59 8.39
N ILE A 140 7.40 -0.44 9.06
CA ILE A 140 7.62 -0.32 10.50
C ILE A 140 6.30 0.14 11.10
N SER A 141 5.73 -0.65 12.00
CA SER A 141 4.51 -0.26 12.69
C SER A 141 4.76 0.12 14.14
N LEU A 142 4.12 1.21 14.55
CA LEU A 142 4.05 1.67 15.92
C LEU A 142 2.62 1.42 16.41
N HIS A 143 2.41 0.25 17.04
CA HIS A 143 1.10 -0.14 17.53
C HIS A 143 0.52 0.90 18.49
N GLY A 144 -0.73 1.30 18.24
CA GLY A 144 -1.41 2.37 18.95
C GLY A 144 -1.17 3.78 18.40
N TYR A 145 -0.30 3.94 17.39
CA TYR A 145 -0.03 5.25 16.77
C TYR A 145 -0.22 5.23 15.25
N GLY A 146 0.55 4.42 14.52
CA GLY A 146 0.53 4.43 13.05
C GLY A 146 1.58 3.52 12.41
N CYS A 147 1.75 3.65 11.10
CA CYS A 147 2.72 2.91 10.31
C CYS A 147 3.61 3.85 9.47
N ASP A 148 4.87 3.45 9.36
CA ASP A 148 5.86 4.06 8.47
C ASP A 148 6.26 3.03 7.40
N VAL A 149 6.00 3.34 6.14
CA VAL A 149 6.45 2.55 5.00
C VAL A 149 7.67 3.21 4.38
N PHE A 150 8.78 2.46 4.29
CA PHE A 150 10.02 2.86 3.67
C PHE A 150 10.14 2.17 2.32
N LEU A 151 10.12 2.96 1.25
CA LEU A 151 10.31 2.50 -0.11
C LEU A 151 11.67 3.01 -0.61
N LYS A 152 12.51 2.09 -1.09
CA LYS A 152 13.79 2.40 -1.71
C LYS A 152 13.75 1.92 -3.15
N LEU A 153 13.87 2.82 -4.11
CA LEU A 153 13.85 2.53 -5.55
C LEU A 153 15.24 2.77 -6.13
N LYS A 154 15.75 1.84 -6.93
CA LYS A 154 16.98 2.04 -7.70
C LYS A 154 16.68 2.91 -8.92
N GLN A 155 17.57 3.85 -9.24
CA GLN A 155 17.48 4.61 -10.48
C GLN A 155 17.86 3.71 -11.66
N ILE A 156 17.07 3.74 -12.74
CA ILE A 156 17.25 2.82 -13.87
C ILE A 156 18.47 3.18 -14.74
N ASP A 157 18.89 4.44 -14.70
CA ASP A 157 19.94 5.01 -15.57
C ASP A 157 21.26 4.23 -15.53
N GLU A 158 21.67 3.73 -14.35
CA GLU A 158 22.91 2.92 -14.19
C GLU A 158 22.66 1.39 -14.31
N SER A 159 21.41 0.93 -14.42
CA SER A 159 21.07 -0.50 -14.44
C SER A 159 20.91 -1.10 -15.85
N LEU A 160 20.84 -0.25 -16.88
CA LEU A 160 20.79 -0.67 -18.27
C LEU A 160 22.15 -1.18 -18.77
N ASP A 161 23.26 -0.75 -18.16
CA ASP A 161 24.60 -1.26 -18.47
C ASP A 161 24.83 -2.70 -17.99
N ASP A 162 24.07 -3.16 -16.97
CA ASP A 162 24.12 -4.53 -16.43
C ASP A 162 23.12 -5.49 -17.11
N LEU A 163 22.26 -5.01 -18.00
CA LEU A 163 21.29 -5.83 -18.73
C LEU A 163 21.88 -6.28 -20.08
N GLN A 164 22.96 -7.06 -20.03
CA GLN A 164 23.41 -7.81 -21.22
C GLN A 164 22.46 -8.99 -21.44
N ILE A 165 21.76 -8.99 -22.58
CA ILE A 165 21.02 -10.14 -23.15
C ILE A 165 22.01 -11.00 -23.91
#